data_AF-A0A1W1HFW8-F1
#
_entry.id   AF-A0A1W1HFW8-F1
#
_cell.length_a   1.000
_cell.length_b   1.000
_cell.length_c   1.000
_cell.angle_alpha   90.00
_cell.angle_beta   90.00
_cell.angle_gamma   90.00
#
_symmetry.space_group_name_H-M   'P 1'
#
loop_
_entity.id
_entity.type
_entity.pdbx_description
1 polymer ?
#
loop_
_entity_poly.entity_id
_entity_poly.type
_entity_poly.pdbx_seq_one_letter_code
_entity_poly.pdbx_strand_id
1 'polypeptide(L)'
;MEKINRGTFWGWYGGIIGGSIFLPMLSFLFIHTGHYMLSLWCMAGFLLTAIYAMRVTPWKYPDTSYGKLIIPVVSIPVITAIAIAVVKPEYKGQTVNIWQVLTWIPLFMTPVLTTWKVTYKKNQHKT
;
A
#
# COMPACT_ATOMS: atom_id res chain seq x y z
N MET A 1 -7.52 12.51 -25.63
CA MET A 1 -7.39 12.18 -24.19
C MET A 1 -8.41 11.10 -23.86
N GLU A 2 -7.94 9.94 -23.42
CA GLU A 2 -8.78 8.79 -23.09
C GLU A 2 -9.61 9.09 -21.82
N LYS A 3 -10.93 8.89 -21.84
CA LYS A 3 -11.80 9.16 -20.67
C LYS A 3 -11.62 8.05 -19.63
N ILE A 4 -10.78 8.31 -18.64
CA ILE A 4 -10.65 7.45 -17.46
C ILE A 4 -11.99 7.50 -16.68
N ASN A 5 -12.52 6.32 -16.32
CA ASN A 5 -13.68 6.26 -15.44
C ASN A 5 -13.31 6.85 -14.08
N ARG A 6 -14.00 7.93 -13.67
CA ARG A 6 -13.73 8.64 -12.42
C ARG A 6 -13.74 7.70 -11.20
N GLY A 7 -14.62 6.70 -11.19
CA GLY A 7 -14.68 5.72 -10.10
C GLY A 7 -13.40 4.87 -9.97
N THR A 8 -12.83 4.45 -11.09
CA THR A 8 -11.56 3.70 -11.13
C THR A 8 -10.39 4.55 -10.66
N PHE A 9 -10.34 5.81 -11.10
CA PHE A 9 -9.30 6.74 -10.71
C PHE A 9 -9.31 6.99 -9.19
N TRP A 10 -10.46 7.38 -8.64
CA TRP A 10 -10.62 7.63 -7.21
C TRP A 10 -10.47 6.37 -6.37
N GLY A 11 -10.93 5.21 -6.87
CA GLY A 11 -10.73 3.93 -6.20
C GLY A 11 -9.26 3.53 -6.09
N TRP A 12 -8.46 3.77 -7.15
CA TRP A 12 -7.02 3.50 -7.14
C TRP A 12 -6.30 4.37 -6.12
N TYR A 13 -6.39 5.70 -6.25
CA TYR A 13 -5.70 6.61 -5.35
C TYR A 13 -6.25 6.56 -3.93
N GLY A 14 -7.57 6.49 -3.77
CA GLY A 14 -8.23 6.38 -2.47
C GLY A 14 -7.83 5.10 -1.73
N GLY A 15 -7.76 3.96 -2.42
CA GLY A 15 -7.30 2.71 -1.83
C GLY A 15 -5.83 2.77 -1.40
N ILE A 16 -4.98 3.42 -2.18
CA ILE A 16 -3.55 3.55 -1.87
C ILE A 16 -3.32 4.51 -0.71
N ILE A 17 -3.97 5.67 -0.73
CA ILE A 17 -3.90 6.64 0.36
C ILE A 17 -4.44 5.99 1.63
N GLY A 18 -5.64 5.40 1.60
CA GLY A 18 -6.22 4.72 2.76
C GLY A 18 -5.35 3.58 3.29
N GLY A 19 -4.75 2.78 2.39
CA GLY A 19 -3.88 1.67 2.77
C GLY A 19 -2.49 2.08 3.26
N SER A 20 -2.04 3.32 3.02
CA SER A 20 -0.69 3.77 3.38
C SER A 20 -0.67 4.94 4.37
N ILE A 21 -1.82 5.50 4.74
CA ILE A 21 -1.94 6.65 5.67
C ILE A 21 -1.40 6.36 7.07
N PHE A 22 -1.32 5.10 7.46
CA PHE A 22 -0.76 4.72 8.75
C PHE A 22 0.75 5.02 8.84
N LEU A 23 1.49 5.01 7.71
CA LEU A 23 2.93 5.31 7.69
C LEU A 23 3.26 6.76 8.10
N PRO A 24 2.64 7.82 7.52
CA PRO A 24 2.87 9.18 7.99
C PRO A 24 2.39 9.39 9.44
N MET A 25 1.35 8.67 9.89
CA MET A 25 0.94 8.70 11.30
C MET A 25 2.02 8.11 12.22
N LEU A 26 2.60 6.96 11.86
CA LEU A 26 3.75 6.36 12.57
C LEU A 26 4.99 7.26 12.51
N SER A 27 5.23 7.92 11.37
CA SER A 27 6.31 8.88 11.21
C SER A 27 6.21 10.02 12.23
N PHE A 28 5.02 10.57 12.43
CA PHE A 28 4.76 11.61 13.43
C PHE A 28 4.99 11.09 14.86
N LEU A 29 4.49 9.89 15.17
CA LEU A 29 4.72 9.25 16.48
C LEU A 29 6.21 9.03 16.77
N PHE A 30 6.99 8.63 15.77
CA PHE A 30 8.43 8.44 15.90
C PHE A 30 9.21 9.74 16.07
N ILE A 31 8.74 10.85 15.48
CA ILE A 31 9.32 12.17 15.74
C ILE A 31 9.12 12.55 17.20
N HIS A 32 7.90 12.37 17.72
CA HIS A 32 7.56 12.73 19.10
C HIS A 32 8.35 11.91 20.14
N THR A 33 8.72 10.67 19.80
CA THR A 33 9.51 9.78 20.67
C THR A 33 11.03 9.91 20.46
N GLY A 34 11.48 10.82 19.58
CA GLY A 34 12.89 11.08 19.30
C GLY A 34 13.56 10.08 18.34
N HIS A 35 12.79 9.20 17.72
CA HIS A 35 13.28 8.19 16.77
C HIS A 35 13.27 8.70 15.32
N TYR A 36 14.06 9.74 15.04
CA TYR A 36 14.08 10.41 13.73
C TYR A 36 14.40 9.48 12.56
N MET A 37 15.28 8.49 12.74
CA MET A 37 15.61 7.52 11.68
C MET A 37 14.42 6.65 11.30
N LEU A 38 13.63 6.16 12.27
CA LEU A 38 12.42 5.38 11.98
C LEU A 38 11.36 6.23 11.29
N SER A 39 11.23 7.49 11.72
CA SER A 39 10.33 8.44 11.08
C SER A 39 10.67 8.64 9.60
N LEU A 40 11.97 8.80 9.29
CA LEU A 40 12.46 8.92 7.93
C LEU A 40 12.15 7.67 7.10
N TRP A 41 12.26 6.48 7.68
CA TRP A 41 11.92 5.22 7.01
C TRP A 41 10.42 5.09 6.73
N CYS A 42 9.56 5.47 7.68
CA CYS A 42 8.10 5.52 7.48
C CYS A 42 7.73 6.48 6.34
N MET A 43 8.30 7.68 6.36
CA MET A 43 8.04 8.69 5.34
C MET A 43 8.56 8.25 3.96
N ALA A 44 9.75 7.66 3.91
CA ALA A 44 10.31 7.09 2.69
C ALA A 44 9.42 5.97 2.14
N GLY A 45 8.95 5.05 2.99
CA GLY A 45 8.03 3.97 2.60
C GLY A 45 6.72 4.52 2.03
N PHE A 46 6.15 5.56 2.64
CA PHE A 46 4.95 6.22 2.13
C PHE A 46 5.18 6.86 0.75
N LEU A 47 6.26 7.63 0.60
CA LEU A 47 6.60 8.28 -0.66
C LEU A 47 6.90 7.27 -1.77
N LEU A 48 7.64 6.19 -1.46
CA LEU A 48 7.91 5.11 -2.41
C LEU A 48 6.60 4.44 -2.86
N THR A 49 5.69 4.18 -1.92
CA THR A 49 4.36 3.63 -2.23
C THR A 49 3.59 4.55 -3.16
N ALA A 50 3.55 5.86 -2.87
CA ALA A 50 2.86 6.85 -3.70
C ALA A 50 3.48 6.99 -5.11
N ILE A 51 4.81 7.06 -5.20
CA ILE A 51 5.53 7.11 -6.48
C ILE A 51 5.25 5.86 -7.30
N TYR A 52 5.33 4.69 -6.68
CA TYR A 52 5.10 3.42 -7.35
C TYR A 52 3.65 3.29 -7.82
N ALA A 53 2.69 3.67 -6.98
CA ALA A 53 1.27 3.74 -7.32
C ALA A 53 0.97 4.64 -8.54
N MET A 54 1.67 5.77 -8.69
CA MET A 54 1.55 6.64 -9.86
C MET A 54 2.18 6.05 -11.13
N ARG A 55 3.20 5.19 -10.98
CA ARG A 55 3.83 4.49 -12.09
C ARG A 55 2.99 3.30 -12.56
N VAL A 56 2.41 2.56 -11.63
CA VAL A 56 1.72 1.28 -11.87
C VAL A 56 0.22 1.44 -11.85
N THR A 57 -0.28 2.41 -12.63
CA THR A 57 -1.71 2.71 -12.68
C THR A 57 -2.45 1.76 -13.64
N PRO A 58 -3.67 1.29 -13.31
CA PRO A 58 -4.40 0.32 -14.12
C PRO A 58 -4.66 0.75 -15.58
N TRP A 59 -4.86 2.04 -15.82
CA TRP A 59 -5.08 2.56 -17.18
C TRP A 59 -3.83 2.54 -18.07
N LYS A 60 -2.63 2.34 -17.52
CA LYS A 60 -1.40 2.12 -18.31
C LYS A 60 -1.22 0.66 -18.71
N TYR A 61 -1.88 -0.27 -18.01
CA TYR A 61 -1.73 -1.72 -18.19
C TYR A 61 -3.11 -2.38 -18.27
N PRO A 62 -3.89 -2.12 -19.33
CA PRO A 62 -5.28 -2.59 -19.44
C PRO A 62 -5.41 -4.11 -19.43
N ASP A 63 -4.40 -4.84 -19.94
CA ASP A 63 -4.43 -6.31 -20.01
C ASP A 63 -3.93 -7.00 -18.71
N THR A 64 -3.53 -6.21 -17.72
CA THR A 64 -3.03 -6.72 -16.44
C THR A 64 -4.13 -6.70 -15.38
N SER A 65 -4.24 -7.80 -14.63
CA SER A 65 -5.11 -7.87 -13.46
C SER A 65 -4.75 -6.83 -12.40
N TYR A 66 -5.77 -6.22 -11.78
CA TYR A 66 -5.62 -5.26 -10.69
C TYR A 66 -4.84 -5.85 -9.52
N GLY A 67 -5.11 -7.12 -9.18
CA GLY A 67 -4.40 -7.80 -8.11
C GLY A 67 -2.88 -7.82 -8.32
N LYS A 68 -2.42 -8.03 -9.57
CA LYS A 68 -0.99 -8.01 -9.91
C LYS A 68 -0.38 -6.61 -9.79
N LEU A 69 -1.15 -5.56 -10.08
CA LEU A 69 -0.70 -4.17 -9.94
C LEU A 69 -0.68 -3.70 -8.47
N ILE A 70 -1.61 -4.21 -7.65
CA ILE A 70 -1.76 -3.86 -6.23
C ILE A 70 -0.71 -4.53 -5.35
N ILE A 71 -0.33 -5.78 -5.62
CA ILE A 71 0.69 -6.52 -4.83
C ILE A 71 1.94 -5.66 -4.55
N PRO A 72 2.65 -5.14 -5.55
CA PRO A 72 3.86 -4.38 -5.29
C PRO A 72 3.57 -3.09 -4.50
N VAL A 73 2.43 -2.43 -4.75
CA VAL A 73 2.02 -1.22 -4.02
C VAL A 73 1.76 -1.51 -2.54
N VAL A 74 1.09 -2.62 -2.21
CA VAL A 74 0.78 -3.01 -0.83
C VAL A 74 1.99 -3.65 -0.12
N SER A 75 2.90 -4.27 -0.87
CA SER A 75 4.09 -4.91 -0.28
C SER A 75 5.06 -3.91 0.37
N ILE A 76 5.23 -2.71 -0.22
CA ILE A 76 6.13 -1.67 0.30
C ILE A 76 5.78 -1.26 1.74
N PRO A 77 4.53 -0.85 2.06
CA PRO A 77 4.18 -0.46 3.43
C PRO A 77 4.26 -1.63 4.41
N VAL A 78 3.93 -2.85 3.99
CA VAL A 78 4.04 -4.06 4.83
C VAL A 78 5.50 -4.38 5.16
N ILE A 79 6.39 -4.39 4.16
CA ILE A 79 7.83 -4.61 4.36
C ILE A 79 8.42 -3.52 5.26
N THR A 80 8.02 -2.27 5.05
CA THR A 80 8.46 -1.14 5.89
C THR A 80 8.06 -1.35 7.35
N ALA A 81 6.82 -1.76 7.61
CA ALA A 81 6.34 -2.04 8.96
C ALA A 81 7.08 -3.22 9.63
N ILE A 82 7.33 -4.31 8.88
CA ILE A 82 8.08 -5.46 9.38
C ILE A 82 9.54 -5.08 9.69
N ALA A 83 10.19 -4.33 8.79
CA ALA A 83 11.57 -3.88 9.00
C ALA A 83 11.71 -3.04 10.28
N ILE A 84 10.77 -2.13 10.53
CA ILE A 84 10.74 -1.32 11.77
C ILE A 84 10.59 -2.21 13.01
N ALA A 85 9.69 -3.20 12.96
CA ALA A 85 9.48 -4.13 14.07
C ALA A 85 10.72 -4.98 14.40
N VAL A 86 11.53 -5.33 13.39
CA VAL A 86 12.76 -6.14 13.56
C VAL A 86 13.92 -5.30 14.10
N VAL A 87 14.11 -4.07 13.59
CA VAL A 87 15.29 -3.23 13.91
C VAL A 87 15.29 -2.71 15.35
N LYS A 88 14.11 -2.51 15.96
CA LYS A 88 13.99 -1.96 17.32
C LYS A 88 13.31 -2.94 18.29
N PRO A 89 14.06 -3.93 18.81
CA PRO A 89 13.57 -4.83 19.84
C PRO A 89 13.30 -4.13 21.18
N GLU A 90 13.64 -2.86 21.38
CA GLU A 90 13.32 -2.12 22.62
C GLU A 90 11.80 -1.93 22.80
N TYR A 91 11.00 -2.09 21.74
CA TYR A 91 9.53 -2.21 21.81
C TYR A 91 9.03 -3.62 22.20
N LYS A 92 9.92 -4.54 22.61
CA LYS A 92 9.64 -5.94 23.01
C LYS A 92 8.59 -6.11 24.12
N GLY A 93 8.15 -5.05 24.80
CA GLY A 93 7.01 -5.13 25.74
C GLY A 93 5.69 -5.52 25.07
N GLN A 94 5.57 -5.33 23.76
CA GLN A 94 4.52 -5.87 22.91
C GLN A 94 5.18 -6.47 21.68
N THR A 95 5.89 -7.59 21.84
CA THR A 95 6.33 -8.39 20.69
C THR A 95 5.10 -8.77 19.88
N VAL A 96 4.95 -8.16 18.69
CA VAL A 96 3.93 -8.57 17.72
C VAL A 96 4.23 -10.03 17.41
N ASN A 97 3.41 -10.92 17.96
CA ASN A 97 3.60 -12.35 17.78
C ASN A 97 3.44 -12.64 16.28
N ILE A 98 4.24 -13.54 15.72
CA ILE A 98 4.06 -13.96 14.33
C ILE A 98 2.61 -14.41 14.05
N TRP A 99 1.93 -14.98 15.05
CA TRP A 99 0.50 -15.29 14.99
C TRP A 99 -0.39 -14.05 14.83
N GLN A 100 -0.04 -12.91 15.44
CA GLN A 100 -0.74 -11.64 15.24
C GLN A 100 -0.45 -11.04 13.86
N VAL A 101 0.76 -11.23 13.32
CA VAL A 101 1.06 -10.84 11.94
C VAL A 101 0.25 -11.69 10.96
N LEU A 102 0.14 -13.00 11.21
CA LEU A 102 -0.66 -13.92 10.39
C LEU A 102 -2.15 -13.56 10.38
N THR A 103 -2.72 -13.08 11.49
CA THR A 103 -4.13 -12.62 11.50
C THR A 103 -4.36 -11.34 10.70
N TRP A 104 -3.31 -10.55 10.44
CA TRP A 104 -3.41 -9.36 9.60
C TRP A 104 -3.23 -9.66 8.12
N ILE A 105 -2.65 -10.82 7.76
CA ILE A 105 -2.48 -11.25 6.36
C ILE A 105 -3.80 -11.20 5.58
N PRO A 106 -4.93 -11.75 6.06
CA PRO A 106 -6.20 -11.63 5.37
C PRO A 106 -6.58 -10.18 5.08
N LEU A 107 -6.32 -9.25 6.02
CA LEU A 107 -6.67 -7.85 5.87
C LEU A 107 -5.87 -7.18 4.74
N PHE A 108 -4.57 -7.46 4.66
CA PHE A 108 -3.69 -6.96 3.59
C PHE A 108 -3.90 -7.70 2.26
N MET A 109 -4.29 -8.97 2.30
CA MET A 109 -4.56 -9.80 1.12
C MET A 109 -5.95 -9.56 0.53
N THR A 110 -6.93 -9.12 1.33
CA THR A 110 -8.31 -8.86 0.88
C THR A 110 -8.37 -8.01 -0.40
N PRO A 111 -7.69 -6.85 -0.50
CA PRO A 111 -7.71 -6.06 -1.74
C PRO A 111 -7.10 -6.82 -2.93
N VAL A 112 -6.06 -7.63 -2.71
CA VAL A 112 -5.44 -8.44 -3.77
C VAL A 112 -6.40 -9.54 -4.24
N LEU A 113 -7.03 -10.25 -3.30
CA LEU A 113 -7.94 -11.36 -3.59
C LEU A 113 -9.23 -10.90 -4.27
N THR A 114 -9.80 -9.78 -3.80
CA THR A 114 -11.04 -9.21 -4.36
C THR A 114 -10.83 -8.60 -5.75
N THR A 115 -9.62 -8.10 -6.04
CA THR A 115 -9.31 -7.48 -7.34
C THR A 115 -8.53 -8.39 -8.29
N TRP A 116 -8.24 -9.64 -7.90
CA TRP A 116 -7.44 -10.57 -8.70
C TRP A 116 -8.02 -10.87 -10.08
N LYS A 117 -9.36 -10.93 -10.19
CA LYS A 117 -10.06 -11.16 -11.47
C LYS A 117 -10.48 -9.87 -12.15
N VAL A 118 -10.31 -8.73 -11.49
CA VAL A 118 -10.68 -7.42 -12.03
C VAL A 118 -9.56 -6.96 -12.95
N THR A 119 -9.91 -6.63 -14.18
CA THR A 119 -8.98 -6.11 -15.20
C THR A 119 -9.56 -4.80 -15.72
N TYR A 120 -8.71 -3.84 -16.08
CA TYR A 120 -9.21 -2.55 -16.55
C TYR A 120 -9.74 -2.75 -17.96
N LYS A 121 -11.06 -2.93 -18.09
CA LYS A 121 -11.69 -2.89 -19.40
C LYS A 121 -11.67 -1.45 -19.90
N LYS A 122 -10.72 -1.16 -20.79
CA LYS A 122 -10.76 0.02 -21.64
C LYS A 122 -12.12 0.02 -22.31
N ASN A 123 -12.95 1.03 -22.03
CA ASN A 123 -14.29 1.13 -22.59
C ASN A 123 -14.19 1.04 -24.12
N GLN A 124 -14.57 -0.12 -24.67
CA GLN A 124 -14.80 -0.32 -26.09
C GLN A 124 -16.13 0.33 -26.44
N HIS A 125 -16.27 1.64 -26.26
CA HIS A 125 -17.25 2.40 -27.02
C HIS A 125 -16.57 2.78 -28.33
N LYS A 126 -16.43 1.78 -29.21
CA LYS A 126 -16.60 2.04 -30.64
C LYS A 126 -18.10 2.07 -30.87
N THR A 127 -18.51 3.12 -31.59
CA THR A 127 -19.82 3.40 -32.20
C THR A 127 -20.97 3.65 -31.24
#